data_AF-A0A7S0PWT9-F1
#
_entry.id   AF-A0A7S0PWT9-F1
#
_cell.length_a   1.000
_cell.length_b   1.000
_cell.length_c   1.000
_cell.angle_alpha   90.00
_cell.angle_beta   90.00
_cell.angle_gamma   90.00
#
_symmetry.space_group_name_H-M   'P 1'
#
loop_
_entity.id
_entity.type
_entity.pdbx_description
1 polymer ?
#
loop_
_entity_poly.entity_id
_entity_poly.type
_entity_poly.pdbx_seq_one_letter_code
_entity_poly.pdbx_strand_id
1 'polypeptide(L)'
;MKALLIGSLLLKCATAFTSSPNFVTTTIPLRTATSALSMAIVPPSSSSTVGVVGAGFMSVLTAKLAALSGYQTWMIFPDGEEDNVKGLIGDKIPSNLELVPASDDGKWEARLSNTDAVVVAVDADVPMKENSLEYLLNPTIAPNLKRVVAMSRNLNGKGMGFLVKASKMSANMEVWDGSASAEFKKFEQVLKKQAEACGADYTIARAGTLKGGACGESEYNQYLSPKYYDMTKKDIVTWQLLFDCKTRGVTLAKGDVMPGAGGKAVFTATSDAASPGDTGRCGLAEAMVRSLSLESAANVDFGIGTAESRTPPSDTEWEKLFSVL
;
A
#
# COMPACT_ATOMS: atom_id res chain seq x y z
N MET A 1 -11.63 4.23 -12.43
CA MET A 1 -10.87 3.49 -11.38
C MET A 1 -11.74 2.84 -10.28
N LYS A 2 -12.90 2.25 -10.59
CA LYS A 2 -13.55 1.28 -9.67
C LYS A 2 -13.18 -0.13 -10.12
N ALA A 3 -12.46 -0.86 -9.26
CA ALA A 3 -12.26 -2.31 -9.22
C ALA A 3 -12.38 -3.09 -10.56
N LEU A 4 -11.36 -3.02 -11.42
CA LEU A 4 -11.23 -3.92 -12.59
C LEU A 4 -10.03 -4.88 -12.54
N LEU A 5 -9.02 -4.61 -11.69
CA LEU A 5 -7.82 -5.48 -11.57
C LEU A 5 -8.14 -6.90 -11.03
N ILE A 6 -9.33 -7.08 -10.47
CA ILE A 6 -9.78 -8.33 -9.85
C ILE A 6 -10.32 -9.32 -10.91
N GLY A 7 -10.81 -8.84 -12.06
CA GLY A 7 -11.49 -9.68 -13.05
C GLY A 7 -10.57 -10.61 -13.83
N SER A 8 -9.43 -10.10 -14.31
CA SER A 8 -8.48 -10.89 -15.12
C SER A 8 -7.71 -11.90 -14.27
N LEU A 9 -7.30 -11.53 -13.05
CA LEU A 9 -6.58 -12.42 -12.14
C LEU A 9 -7.43 -13.63 -11.68
N LEU A 10 -8.75 -13.45 -11.56
CA LEU A 10 -9.67 -14.53 -11.15
C LEU A 10 -9.87 -15.61 -12.21
N LEU A 11 -9.77 -15.25 -13.50
CA LEU A 11 -10.11 -16.17 -14.59
C LEU A 11 -9.08 -17.32 -14.72
N LYS A 12 -7.82 -17.11 -14.30
CA LYS A 12 -6.78 -18.14 -14.31
C LYS A 12 -6.70 -19.00 -13.03
N CYS A 13 -7.14 -18.50 -11.87
CA CYS A 13 -7.24 -19.32 -10.66
C CYS A 13 -8.19 -20.53 -10.85
N ALA A 14 -9.18 -20.41 -11.74
CA ALA A 14 -10.11 -21.50 -12.05
C ALA A 14 -9.50 -22.57 -12.97
N THR A 15 -8.50 -22.25 -13.79
CA THR A 15 -7.92 -23.18 -14.78
C THR A 15 -6.71 -23.95 -14.27
N ALA A 16 -6.09 -23.55 -13.16
CA ALA A 16 -4.92 -24.22 -12.58
C ALA A 16 -5.25 -25.40 -11.65
N PHE A 17 -6.53 -25.69 -11.38
CA PHE A 17 -6.96 -26.72 -10.42
C PHE A 17 -7.45 -28.04 -11.03
N THR A 18 -7.26 -28.28 -12.33
CA THR A 18 -7.59 -29.56 -12.96
C THR A 18 -6.34 -30.34 -13.37
N SER A 19 -5.64 -30.93 -12.41
CA SER A 19 -4.80 -32.11 -12.67
C SER A 19 -4.67 -32.98 -11.41
N SER A 20 -4.99 -34.26 -11.60
CA SER A 20 -5.11 -35.35 -10.63
C SER A 20 -3.90 -35.57 -9.70
N PRO A 21 -4.09 -36.17 -8.51
CA PRO A 21 -3.00 -36.37 -7.55
C PRO A 21 -2.21 -37.65 -7.88
N ASN A 22 -0.92 -37.50 -8.19
CA ASN A 22 0.04 -38.60 -8.07
C ASN A 22 0.78 -38.44 -6.73
N PHE A 23 0.58 -39.42 -5.85
CA PHE A 23 1.22 -39.50 -4.55
C PHE A 23 2.71 -39.80 -4.75
N VAL A 24 3.58 -38.82 -4.48
CA VAL A 24 5.02 -39.02 -4.39
C VAL A 24 5.44 -38.76 -2.93
N THR A 25 5.77 -39.84 -2.23
CA THR A 25 6.31 -39.82 -0.87
C THR A 25 7.67 -39.12 -0.90
N THR A 26 7.72 -37.87 -0.44
CA THR A 26 8.97 -37.10 -0.38
C THR A 26 9.48 -37.06 1.05
N THR A 27 10.63 -37.69 1.27
CA THR A 27 11.40 -37.64 2.52
C THR A 27 11.96 -36.24 2.69
N ILE A 28 11.51 -35.50 3.71
CA ILE A 28 12.02 -34.17 4.03
C ILE A 28 13.32 -34.34 4.84
N PRO A 29 14.49 -33.86 4.37
CA PRO A 29 15.66 -33.80 5.21
C PRO A 29 15.49 -32.68 6.24
N LEU A 30 15.66 -33.04 7.51
CA LEU A 30 15.66 -32.13 8.66
C LEU A 30 16.82 -31.14 8.51
N ARG A 31 16.55 -29.93 7.99
CA ARG A 31 17.50 -28.82 8.03
C ARG A 31 17.58 -28.29 9.46
N THR A 32 18.75 -28.46 10.05
CA THR A 32 19.17 -27.82 11.29
C THR A 32 19.00 -26.31 11.18
N ALA A 33 18.15 -25.74 12.05
CA ALA A 33 17.93 -24.30 12.16
C ALA A 33 19.23 -23.61 12.61
N THR A 34 20.01 -23.16 11.63
CA THR A 34 20.98 -22.09 11.84
C THR A 34 20.22 -20.80 11.57
N SER A 35 19.91 -20.06 12.64
CA SER A 35 19.42 -18.68 12.57
C SER A 35 20.51 -17.84 11.90
N ALA A 36 20.45 -17.75 10.58
CA ALA A 36 21.12 -16.70 9.84
C ALA A 36 20.15 -15.53 9.82
N LEU A 37 20.48 -14.45 10.54
CA LEU A 37 19.90 -13.12 10.37
C LEU A 37 20.17 -12.67 8.93
N SER A 38 19.31 -13.08 8.00
CA SER A 38 19.33 -12.59 6.62
C SER A 38 18.64 -11.23 6.63
N MET A 39 19.45 -10.17 6.76
CA MET A 39 18.99 -8.78 6.69
C MET A 39 18.55 -8.45 5.26
N ALA A 40 17.25 -8.57 4.98
CA ALA A 40 16.67 -8.29 3.67
C ALA A 40 16.15 -6.83 3.61
N ILE A 41 17.06 -5.86 3.70
CA ILE A 41 16.76 -4.47 3.30
C ILE A 41 16.90 -4.32 1.79
N VAL A 42 16.08 -3.48 1.19
CA VAL A 42 16.12 -3.13 -0.22
C VAL A 42 16.38 -1.62 -0.32
N PRO A 43 17.66 -1.18 -0.30
CA PRO A 43 18.00 0.23 -0.41
C PRO A 43 17.76 0.75 -1.84
N PRO A 44 17.50 2.05 -2.05
CA PRO A 44 17.38 2.58 -3.39
C PRO A 44 18.70 2.47 -4.17
N SER A 45 18.62 1.92 -5.38
CA SER A 45 19.76 1.80 -6.28
C SER A 45 19.30 1.53 -7.71
N SER A 46 20.19 1.71 -8.69
CA SER A 46 19.92 1.38 -10.09
C SER A 46 19.67 -0.11 -10.34
N SER A 47 20.01 -0.98 -9.39
CA SER A 47 19.77 -2.44 -9.45
C SER A 47 18.59 -2.90 -8.61
N SER A 48 18.08 -2.06 -7.69
CA SER A 48 17.04 -2.46 -6.75
C SER A 48 15.66 -2.31 -7.38
N THR A 49 14.96 -3.43 -7.50
CA THR A 49 13.69 -3.51 -8.24
C THR A 49 12.48 -3.56 -7.31
N VAL A 50 11.51 -2.68 -7.54
CA VAL A 50 10.27 -2.59 -6.74
C VAL A 50 9.05 -2.75 -7.62
N GLY A 51 8.22 -3.76 -7.33
CA GLY A 51 6.92 -3.94 -7.94
C GLY A 51 5.81 -3.34 -7.09
N VAL A 52 4.97 -2.48 -7.66
CA VAL A 52 3.79 -1.95 -6.97
C VAL A 52 2.52 -2.54 -7.56
N VAL A 53 1.78 -3.26 -6.71
CA VAL A 53 0.53 -3.94 -7.07
C VAL A 53 -0.61 -3.41 -6.20
N GLY A 54 -1.81 -3.39 -6.75
CA GLY A 54 -3.00 -2.94 -6.02
C GLY A 54 -3.90 -2.06 -6.86
N ALA A 55 -4.57 -1.10 -6.23
CA ALA A 55 -5.62 -0.33 -6.89
C ALA A 55 -5.78 1.08 -6.32
N GLY A 56 -6.33 1.96 -7.15
CA GLY A 56 -6.67 3.33 -6.80
C GLY A 56 -5.44 4.25 -6.70
N PHE A 57 -5.60 5.37 -6.00
CA PHE A 57 -4.60 6.43 -5.99
C PHE A 57 -3.33 6.02 -5.23
N MET A 58 -3.46 5.17 -4.21
CA MET A 58 -2.33 4.70 -3.42
C MET A 58 -1.29 3.93 -4.25
N SER A 59 -1.69 3.08 -5.20
CA SER A 59 -0.71 2.33 -6.00
C SER A 59 0.07 3.26 -6.94
N VAL A 60 -0.60 4.21 -7.58
CA VAL A 60 0.06 5.22 -8.44
C VAL A 60 1.03 6.09 -7.63
N LEU A 61 0.59 6.58 -6.47
CA LEU A 61 1.39 7.43 -5.60
C LEU A 61 2.62 6.68 -5.06
N THR A 62 2.43 5.45 -4.60
CA THR A 62 3.51 4.61 -4.08
C THR A 62 4.53 4.28 -5.17
N ALA A 63 4.08 3.95 -6.38
CA ALA A 63 4.98 3.67 -7.50
C ALA A 63 5.78 4.91 -7.92
N LYS A 64 5.14 6.09 -7.97
CA LYS A 64 5.83 7.35 -8.24
C LYS A 64 6.89 7.64 -7.17
N LEU A 65 6.54 7.52 -5.89
CA LEU A 65 7.48 7.78 -4.79
C LEU A 65 8.64 6.79 -4.78
N ALA A 66 8.39 5.49 -5.02
CA ALA A 66 9.45 4.50 -5.14
C ALA A 66 10.43 4.85 -6.28
N ALA A 67 9.92 5.21 -7.45
CA ALA A 67 10.77 5.63 -8.56
C ALA A 67 11.58 6.90 -8.22
N LEU A 68 10.95 7.90 -7.59
CA LEU A 68 11.64 9.13 -7.17
C LEU A 68 12.67 8.90 -6.06
N SER A 69 12.49 7.88 -5.21
CA SER A 69 13.47 7.46 -4.22
C SER A 69 14.69 6.77 -4.84
N GLY A 70 14.65 6.40 -6.13
CA GLY A 70 15.78 5.82 -6.86
C GLY A 70 15.66 4.33 -7.19
N TYR A 71 14.52 3.69 -6.93
CA TYR A 71 14.27 2.28 -7.28
C TYR A 71 13.93 2.09 -8.76
N GLN A 72 14.32 0.96 -9.35
CA GLN A 72 13.75 0.51 -10.62
C GLN A 72 12.34 -0.01 -10.37
N THR A 73 11.34 0.79 -10.71
CA THR A 73 9.96 0.54 -10.29
C THR A 73 9.10 0.12 -11.47
N TRP A 74 8.22 -0.85 -11.25
CA TRP A 74 7.14 -1.16 -12.16
C TRP A 74 5.82 -1.18 -11.39
N MET A 75 4.72 -0.83 -12.06
CA MET A 75 3.39 -0.95 -11.48
C MET A 75 2.40 -1.58 -12.45
N ILE A 76 1.50 -2.39 -11.89
CA ILE A 76 0.36 -2.90 -12.65
C ILE A 76 -0.76 -1.87 -12.61
N PHE A 77 -1.38 -1.59 -13.75
CA PHE A 77 -2.57 -0.76 -13.83
C PHE A 77 -3.70 -1.45 -14.61
N PRO A 78 -4.99 -1.12 -14.34
CA PRO A 78 -6.10 -1.70 -15.09
C PRO A 78 -6.08 -1.30 -16.56
N ASP A 79 -6.46 -2.22 -17.44
CA ASP A 79 -6.49 -1.97 -18.87
C ASP A 79 -7.40 -0.77 -19.21
N GLY A 80 -6.95 0.07 -20.13
CA GLY A 80 -7.66 1.29 -20.53
C GLY A 80 -7.55 2.48 -19.56
N GLU A 81 -6.85 2.35 -18.42
CA GLU A 81 -6.67 3.44 -17.45
C GLU A 81 -5.30 4.15 -17.59
N GLU A 82 -4.54 3.89 -18.65
CA GLU A 82 -3.18 4.41 -18.83
C GLU A 82 -3.12 5.95 -18.77
N ASP A 83 -3.99 6.64 -19.50
CA ASP A 83 -4.05 8.12 -19.51
C ASP A 83 -4.45 8.69 -18.14
N ASN A 84 -5.24 7.95 -17.37
CA ASN A 84 -5.58 8.33 -16.01
C ASN A 84 -4.38 8.18 -15.09
N VAL A 85 -3.66 7.06 -15.16
CA VAL A 85 -2.44 6.82 -14.39
C VAL A 85 -1.35 7.83 -14.74
N LYS A 86 -1.05 8.05 -16.03
CA LYS A 86 -0.08 9.05 -16.48
C LYS A 86 -0.46 10.45 -16.03
N GLY A 87 -1.75 10.81 -16.18
CA GLY A 87 -2.24 12.10 -15.73
C GLY A 87 -2.12 12.30 -14.21
N LEU A 88 -2.30 11.25 -13.41
CA LEU A 88 -2.11 11.28 -11.95
C LEU A 88 -0.63 11.38 -11.55
N ILE A 89 0.27 10.75 -12.30
CA ILE A 89 1.72 10.89 -12.10
C ILE A 89 2.16 12.33 -12.43
N GLY A 90 1.60 12.90 -13.49
CA GLY A 90 1.91 14.23 -14.01
C GLY A 90 2.78 14.20 -15.26
N ASP A 91 3.14 15.38 -15.77
CA ASP A 91 3.76 15.54 -17.09
C ASP A 91 5.14 14.87 -17.22
N LYS A 92 5.83 14.68 -16.10
CA LYS A 92 7.15 14.03 -16.04
C LYS A 92 7.03 12.70 -15.30
N ILE A 93 6.82 11.64 -16.06
CA ILE A 93 6.89 10.26 -15.55
C ILE A 93 8.37 9.95 -15.28
N PRO A 94 8.73 9.48 -14.08
CA PRO A 94 10.10 9.05 -13.79
C PRO A 94 10.58 8.00 -14.81
N SER A 95 11.78 8.15 -15.35
CA SER A 95 12.30 7.26 -16.41
C SER A 95 12.53 5.82 -15.94
N ASN A 96 12.62 5.63 -14.63
CA ASN A 96 12.75 4.35 -13.94
C ASN A 96 11.40 3.82 -13.41
N LEU A 97 10.27 4.40 -13.83
CA LEU A 97 8.92 3.88 -13.56
C LEU A 97 8.32 3.29 -14.84
N GLU A 98 8.13 1.98 -14.85
CA GLU A 98 7.41 1.29 -15.91
C GLU A 98 5.94 1.06 -15.55
N LEU A 99 5.04 1.40 -16.47
CA LEU A 99 3.61 1.10 -16.35
C LEU A 99 3.30 -0.18 -17.15
N VAL A 100 2.74 -1.19 -16.50
CA VAL A 100 2.40 -2.48 -17.13
C VAL A 100 0.88 -2.71 -17.06
N PRO A 101 0.19 -2.89 -18.19
CA PRO A 101 -1.23 -3.24 -18.19
C PRO A 101 -1.49 -4.57 -17.48
N ALA A 102 -2.61 -4.69 -16.78
CA ALA A 102 -2.98 -5.92 -16.10
C ALA A 102 -3.19 -7.10 -17.07
N SER A 103 -3.56 -6.83 -18.33
CA SER A 103 -3.67 -7.84 -19.37
C SER A 103 -2.34 -8.40 -19.86
N ASP A 104 -1.22 -7.71 -19.63
CA ASP A 104 0.12 -8.12 -20.09
C ASP A 104 0.84 -8.95 -19.03
N ASP A 105 0.27 -10.13 -18.75
CA ASP A 105 0.75 -11.07 -17.74
C ASP A 105 2.17 -11.57 -17.95
N GLY A 106 2.52 -11.92 -19.19
CA GLY A 106 3.90 -12.30 -19.53
C GLY A 106 4.92 -11.22 -19.15
N LYS A 107 4.55 -9.94 -19.28
CA LYS A 107 5.44 -8.83 -18.94
C LYS A 107 5.56 -8.61 -17.45
N TRP A 108 4.45 -8.49 -16.71
CA TRP A 108 4.57 -8.24 -15.26
C TRP A 108 5.05 -9.46 -14.48
N GLU A 109 4.78 -10.71 -14.92
CA GLU A 109 5.37 -11.91 -14.32
C GLU A 109 6.89 -11.94 -14.52
N ALA A 110 7.39 -11.58 -15.71
CA ALA A 110 8.83 -11.47 -15.97
C ALA A 110 9.51 -10.35 -15.15
N ARG A 111 8.78 -9.27 -14.82
CA ARG A 111 9.27 -8.25 -13.87
C ARG A 111 9.30 -8.79 -12.46
N LEU A 112 8.22 -9.44 -12.03
CA LEU A 112 8.08 -10.02 -10.70
C LEU A 112 9.17 -11.06 -10.41
N SER A 113 9.57 -11.86 -11.40
CA SER A 113 10.63 -12.84 -11.22
C SER A 113 12.00 -12.25 -10.87
N ASN A 114 12.22 -10.98 -11.21
CA ASN A 114 13.47 -10.23 -10.96
C ASN A 114 13.28 -9.12 -9.92
N THR A 115 12.20 -9.17 -9.14
CA THR A 115 11.82 -8.11 -8.19
C THR A 115 12.39 -8.37 -6.80
N ASP A 116 13.11 -7.38 -6.25
CA ASP A 116 13.63 -7.43 -4.87
C ASP A 116 12.53 -7.17 -3.83
N ALA A 117 11.59 -6.27 -4.13
CA ALA A 117 10.49 -5.95 -3.22
C ALA A 117 9.16 -5.73 -3.90
N VAL A 118 8.08 -6.18 -3.25
CA VAL A 118 6.70 -5.92 -3.68
C VAL A 118 6.01 -5.03 -2.67
N VAL A 119 5.35 -3.97 -3.14
CA VAL A 119 4.46 -3.13 -2.34
C VAL A 119 3.02 -3.35 -2.76
N VAL A 120 2.19 -3.82 -1.82
CA VAL A 120 0.76 -4.04 -2.01
C VAL A 120 -0.02 -2.83 -1.49
N ALA A 121 -0.48 -1.97 -2.40
CA ALA A 121 -1.12 -0.69 -2.09
C ALA A 121 -2.55 -0.64 -2.66
N VAL A 122 -3.55 -0.90 -1.80
CA VAL A 122 -4.97 -0.94 -2.20
C VAL A 122 -5.74 0.20 -1.53
N ASP A 123 -6.13 1.19 -2.33
CA ASP A 123 -7.01 2.29 -1.92
C ASP A 123 -8.49 1.90 -2.06
N ALA A 124 -8.92 0.95 -1.22
CA ALA A 124 -10.30 0.47 -1.19
C ALA A 124 -10.75 0.08 0.23
N ASP A 125 -12.03 -0.21 0.38
CA ASP A 125 -12.64 -0.71 1.61
C ASP A 125 -12.36 -2.19 1.88
N VAL A 126 -11.86 -2.91 0.88
CA VAL A 126 -11.49 -4.32 0.96
C VAL A 126 -10.05 -4.52 0.53
N PRO A 127 -9.31 -5.46 1.13
CA PRO A 127 -7.94 -5.74 0.72
C PRO A 127 -7.88 -6.46 -0.62
N MET A 128 -6.66 -6.67 -1.13
CA MET A 128 -6.43 -7.59 -2.23
C MET A 128 -6.94 -9.00 -1.86
N LYS A 129 -7.53 -9.69 -2.84
CA LYS A 129 -8.02 -11.06 -2.63
C LYS A 129 -6.87 -12.03 -2.35
N GLU A 130 -7.13 -13.01 -1.51
CA GLU A 130 -6.15 -14.01 -1.08
C GLU A 130 -5.51 -14.72 -2.27
N ASN A 131 -6.29 -15.28 -3.19
CA ASN A 131 -5.74 -15.99 -4.36
C ASN A 131 -4.80 -15.11 -5.20
N SER A 132 -5.08 -13.82 -5.30
CA SER A 132 -4.21 -12.87 -6.00
C SER A 132 -2.89 -12.68 -5.26
N LEU A 133 -2.96 -12.57 -3.93
CA LEU A 133 -1.78 -12.42 -3.09
C LEU A 133 -0.94 -13.70 -3.06
N GLU A 134 -1.57 -14.88 -2.96
CA GLU A 134 -0.90 -16.18 -3.02
C GLU A 134 -0.21 -16.42 -4.36
N TYR A 135 -0.80 -15.92 -5.45
CA TYR A 135 -0.19 -16.00 -6.77
C TYR A 135 1.02 -15.07 -6.90
N LEU A 136 0.86 -13.78 -6.54
CA LEU A 136 1.91 -12.76 -6.66
C LEU A 136 3.11 -13.02 -5.74
N LEU A 137 2.87 -13.61 -4.57
CA LEU A 137 3.90 -13.91 -3.58
C LEU A 137 4.25 -15.40 -3.57
N ASN A 138 4.17 -16.05 -4.73
CA ASN A 138 4.59 -17.44 -4.88
C ASN A 138 6.11 -17.51 -5.13
N PRO A 139 6.88 -18.35 -4.40
CA PRO A 139 8.33 -18.46 -4.58
C PRO A 139 8.78 -18.88 -6.00
N THR A 140 7.89 -19.50 -6.78
CA THR A 140 8.16 -19.87 -8.18
C THR A 140 8.02 -18.67 -9.12
N ILE A 141 7.11 -17.75 -8.81
CA ILE A 141 6.83 -16.55 -9.62
C ILE A 141 7.74 -15.38 -9.19
N ALA A 142 8.00 -15.25 -7.89
CA ALA A 142 8.81 -14.20 -7.27
C ALA A 142 10.03 -14.77 -6.51
N PRO A 143 10.94 -15.52 -7.16
CA PRO A 143 12.04 -16.22 -6.49
C PRO A 143 13.10 -15.30 -5.86
N ASN A 144 13.16 -14.03 -6.28
CA ASN A 144 14.17 -13.06 -5.82
C ASN A 144 13.66 -12.10 -4.74
N LEU A 145 12.43 -12.34 -4.25
CA LEU A 145 11.77 -11.43 -3.33
C LEU A 145 12.46 -11.41 -1.96
N LYS A 146 12.82 -10.21 -1.52
CA LYS A 146 13.50 -9.94 -0.24
C LYS A 146 12.57 -9.24 0.75
N ARG A 147 11.66 -8.39 0.25
CA ARG A 147 10.76 -7.59 1.08
C ARG A 147 9.35 -7.52 0.52
N VAL A 148 8.34 -7.65 1.38
CA VAL A 148 6.93 -7.39 1.05
C VAL A 148 6.41 -6.30 1.97
N VAL A 149 5.97 -5.18 1.41
CA VAL A 149 5.32 -4.11 2.17
C VAL A 149 3.85 -4.08 1.79
N ALA A 150 2.96 -3.98 2.76
CA ALA A 150 1.53 -3.88 2.48
C ALA A 150 0.84 -2.79 3.26
N MET A 151 -0.05 -2.11 2.56
CA MET A 151 -1.07 -1.28 3.17
C MET A 151 -2.17 -2.17 3.76
N SER A 152 -2.52 -1.91 5.01
CA SER A 152 -3.67 -2.47 5.70
C SER A 152 -4.46 -1.34 6.40
N ARG A 153 -5.43 -1.69 7.23
CA ARG A 153 -6.23 -0.74 8.03
C ARG A 153 -5.96 -0.91 9.51
N ASN A 154 -6.32 0.07 10.33
CA ASN A 154 -6.32 -0.11 11.80
C ASN A 154 -7.43 -1.12 12.19
N LEU A 155 -7.07 -2.22 12.86
CA LEU A 155 -7.94 -3.38 13.12
C LEU A 155 -8.28 -3.57 14.61
N ASN A 156 -7.77 -2.70 15.48
CA ASN A 156 -7.93 -2.77 16.92
C ASN A 156 -9.36 -2.44 17.40
N GLY A 157 -10.21 -1.95 16.49
CA GLY A 157 -11.61 -1.63 16.76
C GLY A 157 -11.85 -0.38 17.63
N LYS A 158 -10.79 0.21 18.20
CA LYS A 158 -10.90 1.41 19.02
C LYS A 158 -11.40 2.56 18.17
N GLY A 159 -12.49 3.19 18.60
CA GLY A 159 -13.08 4.31 17.88
C GLY A 159 -13.86 3.94 16.61
N MET A 160 -14.22 2.66 16.38
CA MET A 160 -15.01 2.19 15.23
C MET A 160 -16.49 1.92 15.59
N GLY A 161 -17.09 2.83 16.36
CA GLY A 161 -18.45 2.69 16.89
C GLY A 161 -19.57 3.10 15.91
N PHE A 162 -20.81 3.13 16.42
CA PHE A 162 -22.02 3.49 15.65
C PHE A 162 -21.88 4.80 14.86
N LEU A 163 -21.28 5.84 15.44
CA LEU A 163 -21.10 7.14 14.79
C LEU A 163 -20.17 7.09 13.56
N VAL A 164 -19.22 6.16 13.53
CA VAL A 164 -18.33 5.98 12.37
C VAL A 164 -19.10 5.32 11.23
N LYS A 165 -19.87 4.27 11.53
CA LYS A 165 -20.75 3.61 10.55
C LYS A 165 -21.78 4.57 9.98
N ALA A 166 -22.41 5.37 10.85
CA ALA A 166 -23.33 6.42 10.44
C ALA A 166 -22.64 7.44 9.53
N SER A 167 -21.44 7.93 9.90
CA SER A 167 -20.66 8.85 9.07
C SER A 167 -20.33 8.27 7.69
N LYS A 168 -19.95 6.98 7.63
CA LYS A 168 -19.70 6.29 6.36
C LYS A 168 -20.94 6.30 5.45
N MET A 169 -22.10 6.03 6.02
CA MET A 169 -23.36 5.97 5.28
C MET A 169 -23.92 7.33 4.88
N SER A 170 -23.74 8.37 5.72
CA SER A 170 -24.42 9.65 5.56
C SER A 170 -23.54 10.82 5.12
N ALA A 171 -22.23 10.78 5.37
CA ALA A 171 -21.32 11.90 5.15
C ALA A 171 -20.20 11.58 4.14
N ASN A 172 -19.50 10.45 4.31
CA ASN A 172 -18.41 10.08 3.41
C ASN A 172 -18.20 8.56 3.39
N MET A 173 -18.50 7.91 2.26
CA MET A 173 -18.33 6.47 2.07
C MET A 173 -16.88 5.98 2.22
N GLU A 174 -15.88 6.87 2.13
CA GLU A 174 -14.46 6.53 2.30
C GLU A 174 -14.05 6.37 3.77
N VAL A 175 -14.93 6.72 4.72
CA VAL A 175 -14.69 6.51 6.14
C VAL A 175 -14.43 5.03 6.41
N TRP A 176 -13.31 4.75 7.07
CA TRP A 176 -13.00 3.43 7.57
C TRP A 176 -13.80 3.17 8.85
N ASP A 177 -14.73 2.21 8.80
CA ASP A 177 -15.65 1.88 9.89
C ASP A 177 -15.41 0.47 10.48
N GLY A 178 -14.37 -0.21 10.02
CA GLY A 178 -14.02 -1.55 10.47
C GLY A 178 -14.87 -2.67 9.87
N SER A 179 -15.78 -2.40 8.91
CA SER A 179 -16.70 -3.41 8.38
C SER A 179 -15.99 -4.61 7.74
N ALA A 180 -14.83 -4.38 7.11
CA ALA A 180 -14.01 -5.40 6.44
C ALA A 180 -12.84 -5.91 7.31
N SER A 181 -12.91 -5.76 8.64
CA SER A 181 -11.78 -6.09 9.52
C SER A 181 -11.36 -7.56 9.44
N ALA A 182 -12.30 -8.48 9.20
CA ALA A 182 -12.01 -9.91 9.10
C ALA A 182 -11.20 -10.21 7.83
N GLU A 183 -11.55 -9.58 6.71
CA GLU A 183 -10.90 -9.69 5.42
C GLU A 183 -9.49 -9.13 5.50
N PHE A 184 -9.29 -7.96 6.14
CA PHE A 184 -7.95 -7.41 6.35
C PHE A 184 -7.08 -8.31 7.25
N LYS A 185 -7.63 -8.88 8.33
CA LYS A 185 -6.88 -9.85 9.17
C LYS A 185 -6.44 -11.07 8.36
N LYS A 186 -7.31 -11.59 7.51
CA LYS A 186 -7.00 -12.74 6.65
C LYS A 186 -5.97 -12.38 5.58
N PHE A 187 -6.09 -11.20 4.98
CA PHE A 187 -5.08 -10.64 4.08
C PHE A 187 -3.70 -10.55 4.76
N GLU A 188 -3.61 -9.98 5.97
CA GLU A 188 -2.35 -9.89 6.72
C GLU A 188 -1.76 -11.27 7.02
N GLN A 189 -2.59 -12.26 7.36
CA GLN A 189 -2.14 -13.63 7.61
C GLN A 189 -1.56 -14.30 6.35
N VAL A 190 -2.28 -14.19 5.22
CA VAL A 190 -1.80 -14.74 3.94
C VAL A 190 -0.52 -14.04 3.51
N LEU A 191 -0.44 -12.71 3.66
CA LEU A 191 0.76 -11.95 3.33
C LEU A 191 1.98 -12.44 4.09
N LYS A 192 1.88 -12.54 5.41
CA LYS A 192 2.97 -13.01 6.28
C LYS A 192 3.43 -14.40 5.86
N LYS A 193 2.48 -15.31 5.66
CA LYS A 193 2.74 -16.70 5.22
C LYS A 193 3.49 -16.75 3.88
N GLN A 194 3.06 -15.96 2.89
CA GLN A 194 3.66 -15.99 1.56
C GLN A 194 5.02 -15.29 1.51
N ALA A 195 5.19 -14.19 2.26
CA ALA A 195 6.49 -13.56 2.44
C ALA A 195 7.50 -14.56 3.05
N GLU A 196 7.11 -15.24 4.13
CA GLU A 196 7.93 -16.29 4.76
C GLU A 196 8.26 -17.43 3.77
N ALA A 197 7.29 -17.87 2.97
CA ALA A 197 7.52 -18.90 1.95
C ALA A 197 8.53 -18.47 0.88
N CYS A 198 8.61 -17.17 0.56
CA CYS A 198 9.62 -16.61 -0.34
C CYS A 198 10.97 -16.36 0.34
N GLY A 199 11.09 -16.52 1.66
CA GLY A 199 12.25 -16.08 2.43
C GLY A 199 12.38 -14.56 2.51
N ALA A 200 11.29 -13.83 2.33
CA ALA A 200 11.22 -12.38 2.37
C ALA A 200 10.72 -11.88 3.73
N ASP A 201 11.23 -10.73 4.16
CA ASP A 201 10.67 -10.00 5.30
C ASP A 201 9.35 -9.33 4.90
N TYR A 202 8.43 -9.17 5.85
CA TYR A 202 7.21 -8.39 5.61
C TYR A 202 7.17 -7.08 6.41
N THR A 203 6.42 -6.10 5.93
CA THR A 203 6.09 -4.87 6.66
C THR A 203 4.62 -4.55 6.44
N ILE A 204 3.86 -4.28 7.49
CA ILE A 204 2.44 -3.94 7.37
C ILE A 204 2.18 -2.53 7.93
N ALA A 205 1.83 -1.63 7.02
CA ALA A 205 1.49 -0.24 7.27
C ALA A 205 -0.03 -0.09 7.41
N ARG A 206 -0.54 0.14 8.63
CA ARG A 206 -1.98 0.24 8.92
C ARG A 206 -2.45 1.69 8.90
N ALA A 207 -3.52 1.93 8.14
CA ALA A 207 -4.10 3.26 7.96
C ALA A 207 -5.52 3.37 8.54
N GLY A 208 -5.90 4.58 8.92
CA GLY A 208 -7.28 4.97 9.17
C GLY A 208 -8.03 5.29 7.87
N THR A 209 -8.93 6.26 7.94
CA THR A 209 -9.63 6.85 6.78
C THR A 209 -8.61 7.58 5.91
N LEU A 210 -8.55 7.23 4.62
CA LEU A 210 -7.57 7.81 3.71
C LEU A 210 -8.03 9.18 3.21
N LYS A 211 -7.13 10.15 3.27
CA LYS A 211 -7.36 11.52 2.80
C LYS A 211 -6.17 12.05 2.03
N GLY A 212 -6.42 13.08 1.22
CA GLY A 212 -5.41 13.69 0.38
C GLY A 212 -4.77 12.71 -0.59
N GLY A 213 -3.59 13.07 -1.09
CA GLY A 213 -2.77 12.22 -1.96
C GLY A 213 -2.07 12.95 -3.09
N ALA A 214 -2.33 14.24 -3.27
CA ALA A 214 -1.72 15.06 -4.30
C ALA A 214 -0.83 16.16 -3.71
N CYS A 215 -0.24 16.96 -4.58
CA CYS A 215 0.75 17.96 -4.19
C CYS A 215 0.18 19.04 -3.27
N GLY A 216 -1.10 19.41 -3.45
CA GLY A 216 -1.78 20.56 -2.80
C GLY A 216 -1.22 21.92 -3.24
N GLU A 217 0.11 22.03 -3.26
CA GLU A 217 0.92 23.17 -3.67
C GLU A 217 1.98 22.70 -4.67
N SER A 218 2.43 23.60 -5.56
CA SER A 218 3.32 23.25 -6.68
C SER A 218 4.71 22.75 -6.27
N GLU A 219 5.15 23.08 -5.05
CA GLU A 219 6.45 22.68 -4.52
C GLU A 219 6.54 21.19 -4.14
N TYR A 220 5.40 20.50 -3.94
CA TYR A 220 5.35 19.08 -3.56
C TYR A 220 5.02 18.18 -4.76
N ASN A 221 5.71 18.40 -5.88
CA ASN A 221 5.47 17.69 -7.13
C ASN A 221 5.83 16.19 -7.09
N GLN A 222 6.40 15.69 -5.98
CA GLN A 222 6.63 14.27 -5.75
C GLN A 222 5.32 13.47 -5.55
N TYR A 223 4.25 14.12 -5.09
CA TYR A 223 2.94 13.48 -4.89
C TYR A 223 2.11 13.47 -6.18
N LEU A 224 0.85 13.01 -6.13
CA LEU A 224 0.00 13.00 -7.32
C LEU A 224 -0.24 14.43 -7.85
N SER A 225 -0.47 14.52 -9.15
CA SER A 225 -0.77 15.78 -9.83
C SER A 225 -2.13 16.35 -9.40
N PRO A 226 -2.41 17.63 -9.71
CA PRO A 226 -3.73 18.23 -9.48
C PRO A 226 -4.89 17.49 -10.15
N LYS A 227 -4.66 16.66 -11.19
CA LYS A 227 -5.69 15.80 -11.79
C LYS A 227 -6.39 14.91 -10.75
N TYR A 228 -5.69 14.55 -9.67
CA TYR A 228 -6.28 13.85 -8.54
C TYR A 228 -7.51 14.58 -7.99
N TYR A 229 -7.44 15.91 -7.85
CA TYR A 229 -8.55 16.71 -7.34
C TYR A 229 -9.72 16.74 -8.31
N ASP A 230 -9.47 16.78 -9.62
CA ASP A 230 -10.53 16.69 -10.64
C ASP A 230 -11.26 15.34 -10.58
N MET A 231 -10.52 14.26 -10.30
CA MET A 231 -11.06 12.90 -10.21
C MET A 231 -11.75 12.58 -8.89
N THR A 232 -11.39 13.29 -7.81
CA THR A 232 -11.93 13.08 -6.46
C THR A 232 -12.94 14.14 -6.02
N LYS A 233 -13.16 15.17 -6.84
CA LYS A 233 -14.13 16.22 -6.56
C LYS A 233 -15.54 15.63 -6.47
N LYS A 234 -16.05 15.53 -5.24
CA LYS A 234 -17.43 15.13 -4.95
C LYS A 234 -18.33 16.33 -4.64
N ASP A 235 -17.75 17.50 -4.30
CA ASP A 235 -18.45 18.73 -3.90
C ASP A 235 -17.73 20.02 -4.39
N ILE A 236 -18.33 21.19 -4.14
CA ILE A 236 -17.78 22.53 -4.49
C ILE A 236 -16.46 22.83 -3.77
N VAL A 237 -16.29 22.34 -2.54
CA VAL A 237 -15.06 22.47 -1.75
C VAL A 237 -14.28 21.15 -1.83
N THR A 238 -13.09 21.17 -2.44
CA THR A 238 -12.22 19.99 -2.46
C THR A 238 -11.51 19.85 -1.11
N TRP A 239 -12.15 19.23 -0.12
CA TRP A 239 -11.56 18.97 1.19
C TRP A 239 -10.25 18.18 1.11
N GLN A 240 -10.10 17.31 0.11
CA GLN A 240 -8.84 16.59 -0.14
C GLN A 240 -7.67 17.54 -0.44
N LEU A 241 -7.92 18.63 -1.18
CA LEU A 241 -6.93 19.67 -1.46
C LEU A 241 -6.57 20.44 -0.19
N LEU A 242 -7.58 20.88 0.57
CA LEU A 242 -7.35 21.62 1.81
C LEU A 242 -6.60 20.76 2.84
N PHE A 243 -6.91 19.46 2.91
CA PHE A 243 -6.20 18.49 3.72
C PHE A 243 -4.73 18.39 3.28
N ASP A 244 -4.47 18.17 1.98
CA ASP A 244 -3.10 18.13 1.46
C ASP A 244 -2.31 19.40 1.81
N CYS A 245 -2.92 20.59 1.81
CA CYS A 245 -2.25 21.84 2.16
C CYS A 245 -1.94 22.01 3.67
N LYS A 246 -2.64 21.31 4.56
CA LYS A 246 -2.58 21.56 6.02
C LYS A 246 -2.04 20.40 6.83
N THR A 247 -2.04 19.18 6.29
CA THR A 247 -1.83 17.97 7.08
C THR A 247 -0.86 17.00 6.42
N ARG A 248 0.35 17.49 6.15
CA ARG A 248 1.47 16.70 5.60
C ARG A 248 2.32 16.03 6.67
N GLY A 249 2.10 16.36 7.94
CA GLY A 249 2.80 15.73 9.06
C GLY A 249 2.38 14.28 9.24
N VAL A 250 3.29 13.46 9.77
CA VAL A 250 3.08 12.01 9.96
C VAL A 250 3.34 11.62 11.41
N THR A 251 2.53 10.70 11.93
CA THR A 251 2.83 9.99 13.17
C THR A 251 2.91 8.49 12.89
N LEU A 252 3.86 7.81 13.54
CA LEU A 252 4.01 6.35 13.50
C LEU A 252 3.81 5.78 14.90
N ALA A 253 3.24 4.58 14.97
CA ALA A 253 3.15 3.83 16.22
C ALA A 253 3.30 2.34 15.95
N LYS A 254 4.17 1.67 16.71
CA LYS A 254 4.37 0.22 16.60
C LYS A 254 3.07 -0.54 16.91
N GLY A 255 2.75 -1.52 16.09
CA GLY A 255 1.57 -2.36 16.24
C GLY A 255 0.26 -1.68 15.81
N ASP A 256 -0.85 -2.34 16.11
CA ASP A 256 -2.20 -1.86 15.84
C ASP A 256 -2.76 -1.07 17.04
N VAL A 257 -2.26 0.15 17.25
CA VAL A 257 -2.60 0.96 18.44
C VAL A 257 -3.34 2.25 18.11
N MET A 258 -3.39 2.65 16.84
CA MET A 258 -4.00 3.91 16.42
C MET A 258 -5.52 3.82 16.41
N PRO A 259 -6.24 4.78 17.04
CA PRO A 259 -7.70 4.76 17.09
C PRO A 259 -8.31 5.18 15.75
N GLY A 260 -9.55 4.74 15.51
CA GLY A 260 -10.44 5.32 14.51
C GLY A 260 -11.00 6.69 14.90
N ALA A 261 -11.85 7.25 14.04
CA ALA A 261 -12.36 8.62 14.17
C ALA A 261 -13.34 8.85 15.34
N GLY A 262 -13.89 7.77 15.92
CA GLY A 262 -14.70 7.84 17.13
C GLY A 262 -15.90 8.77 17.02
N GLY A 263 -16.22 9.48 18.10
CA GLY A 263 -17.38 10.38 18.15
C GLY A 263 -17.31 11.61 17.23
N LYS A 264 -16.16 11.87 16.62
CA LYS A 264 -15.97 13.01 15.70
C LYS A 264 -16.09 12.62 14.23
N ALA A 265 -16.34 11.34 13.90
CA ALA A 265 -16.28 10.82 12.54
C ALA A 265 -17.13 11.57 11.49
N VAL A 266 -18.29 12.10 11.88
CA VAL A 266 -19.15 12.90 10.96
C VAL A 266 -18.49 14.24 10.62
N PHE A 267 -17.82 14.86 11.58
CA PHE A 267 -17.15 16.15 11.40
C PHE A 267 -15.80 15.99 10.71
N THR A 268 -15.10 14.89 10.96
CA THR A 268 -13.79 14.65 10.36
C THR A 268 -13.91 14.18 8.92
N ALA A 269 -14.99 13.47 8.54
CA ALA A 269 -15.22 12.95 7.19
C ALA A 269 -15.03 13.98 6.06
N THR A 270 -15.29 15.25 6.32
CA THR A 270 -15.17 16.38 5.39
C THR A 270 -14.31 17.51 5.95
N SER A 271 -13.40 17.21 6.89
CA SER A 271 -12.50 18.21 7.48
C SER A 271 -11.13 18.20 6.80
N ASP A 272 -10.56 19.40 6.67
CA ASP A 272 -9.19 19.66 6.25
C ASP A 272 -8.17 19.61 7.40
N ALA A 273 -8.62 19.42 8.64
CA ALA A 273 -7.78 19.34 9.82
C ALA A 273 -7.38 17.89 10.16
N ALA A 274 -6.15 17.72 10.65
CA ALA A 274 -5.67 16.44 11.14
C ALA A 274 -6.55 15.97 12.31
N SER A 275 -7.08 14.75 12.21
CA SER A 275 -7.98 14.19 13.21
C SER A 275 -7.64 12.73 13.52
N PRO A 276 -7.96 12.23 14.72
CA PRO A 276 -7.80 10.81 15.03
C PRO A 276 -8.51 9.94 13.99
N GLY A 277 -7.87 8.84 13.60
CA GLY A 277 -8.41 7.92 12.61
C GLY A 277 -8.30 8.38 11.16
N ASP A 278 -7.68 9.53 10.87
CA ASP A 278 -7.31 9.93 9.52
C ASP A 278 -5.86 9.58 9.20
N THR A 279 -5.63 9.21 7.94
CA THR A 279 -4.30 8.95 7.40
C THR A 279 -4.18 9.59 6.02
N GLY A 280 -3.19 10.46 5.86
CA GLY A 280 -2.83 11.06 4.59
C GLY A 280 -2.21 10.04 3.66
N ARG A 281 -2.69 9.97 2.41
CA ARG A 281 -2.15 9.06 1.39
C ARG A 281 -0.65 9.29 1.15
N CYS A 282 -0.22 10.55 1.14
CA CYS A 282 1.20 10.93 0.99
C CYS A 282 2.07 10.35 2.11
N GLY A 283 1.71 10.58 3.36
CA GLY A 283 2.46 10.06 4.51
C GLY A 283 2.49 8.53 4.57
N LEU A 284 1.37 7.87 4.23
CA LEU A 284 1.30 6.42 4.15
C LEU A 284 2.19 5.85 3.04
N ALA A 285 2.12 6.43 1.84
CA ALA A 285 2.93 5.97 0.71
C ALA A 285 4.43 6.19 0.97
N GLU A 286 4.82 7.33 1.54
CA GLU A 286 6.21 7.56 1.96
C GLU A 286 6.66 6.58 3.03
N ALA A 287 5.84 6.31 4.06
CA ALA A 287 6.19 5.35 5.09
C ALA A 287 6.39 3.95 4.50
N MET A 288 5.53 3.52 3.57
CA MET A 288 5.70 2.23 2.87
C MET A 288 7.00 2.18 2.06
N VAL A 289 7.28 3.20 1.24
CA VAL A 289 8.50 3.23 0.41
C VAL A 289 9.76 3.29 1.26
N ARG A 290 9.81 4.17 2.27
CA ARG A 290 10.96 4.30 3.18
C ARG A 290 11.22 3.02 3.97
N SER A 291 10.17 2.28 4.33
CA SER A 291 10.31 1.02 5.08
C SER A 291 11.10 -0.06 4.33
N LEU A 292 11.18 0.02 2.99
CA LEU A 292 11.94 -0.92 2.16
C LEU A 292 13.42 -0.97 2.51
N SER A 293 14.01 0.18 2.83
CA SER A 293 15.44 0.30 3.13
C SER A 293 15.76 0.20 4.62
N LEU A 294 14.75 -0.02 5.47
CA LEU A 294 14.89 0.02 6.92
C LEU A 294 14.84 -1.38 7.52
N GLU A 295 15.87 -1.70 8.30
CA GLU A 295 15.95 -2.94 9.06
C GLU A 295 14.90 -2.96 10.18
N SER A 296 14.68 -1.83 10.87
CA SER A 296 13.68 -1.72 11.93
C SER A 296 12.23 -1.94 11.47
N ALA A 297 11.98 -1.92 10.16
CA ALA A 297 10.67 -2.22 9.59
C ALA A 297 10.48 -3.69 9.21
N ALA A 298 11.51 -4.54 9.31
CA ALA A 298 11.45 -5.95 8.93
C ALA A 298 10.59 -6.77 9.91
N ASN A 299 9.61 -7.51 9.38
CA ASN A 299 8.63 -8.31 10.12
C ASN A 299 7.83 -7.51 11.17
N VAL A 300 7.73 -6.20 10.97
CA VAL A 300 7.02 -5.26 11.84
C VAL A 300 5.71 -4.81 11.20
N ASP A 301 4.72 -4.60 12.05
CA ASP A 301 3.50 -3.90 11.69
C ASP A 301 3.37 -2.62 12.52
N PHE A 302 2.85 -1.56 11.90
CA PHE A 302 2.74 -0.25 12.52
C PHE A 302 1.56 0.53 11.98
N GLY A 303 0.97 1.37 12.84
CA GLY A 303 -0.06 2.34 12.48
C GLY A 303 0.55 3.64 11.96
N ILE A 304 -0.15 4.27 11.02
CA ILE A 304 0.21 5.58 10.45
C ILE A 304 -0.95 6.54 10.63
N GLY A 305 -0.67 7.66 11.26
CA GLY A 305 -1.60 8.77 11.46
C GLY A 305 -1.09 10.03 10.79
N THR A 306 -1.97 11.01 10.71
CA THR A 306 -1.62 12.34 10.21
C THR A 306 -1.50 13.34 11.34
N ALA A 307 -0.52 14.24 11.22
CA ALA A 307 -0.35 15.41 12.06
C ALA A 307 -0.54 16.69 11.23
N GLU A 308 -0.95 17.76 11.90
CA GLU A 308 -1.02 19.09 11.28
C GLU A 308 0.40 19.58 10.99
N SER A 309 0.66 19.86 9.71
CA SER A 309 1.91 20.46 9.22
C SER A 309 1.72 20.82 7.76
N ARG A 310 2.27 21.96 7.33
CA ARG A 310 2.30 22.34 5.92
C ARG A 310 3.44 21.69 5.16
N THR A 311 4.48 21.24 5.84
CA THR A 311 5.63 20.57 5.23
C THR A 311 5.61 19.08 5.57
N PRO A 312 5.99 18.20 4.63
CA PRO A 312 6.22 16.80 4.96
C PRO A 312 7.42 16.65 5.90
N PRO A 313 7.56 15.51 6.61
CA PRO A 313 8.72 15.26 7.45
C PRO A 313 10.00 15.26 6.61
N SER A 314 11.04 15.91 7.12
CA SER A 314 12.42 15.80 6.63
C SER A 314 12.98 14.38 6.85
N ASP A 315 14.10 14.05 6.21
CA ASP A 315 14.73 12.73 6.39
C ASP A 315 15.09 12.43 7.85
N THR A 316 15.61 13.42 8.58
CA THR A 316 15.90 13.27 10.03
C THR A 316 14.63 13.05 10.86
N GLU A 317 13.50 13.65 10.48
CA GLU A 317 12.23 13.41 11.17
C GLU A 317 11.69 12.02 10.85
N TRP A 318 11.82 11.57 9.61
CA TRP A 318 11.49 10.19 9.24
C TRP A 318 12.32 9.16 10.02
N GLU A 319 13.64 9.36 10.15
CA GLU A 319 14.49 8.48 10.97
C GLU A 319 14.00 8.40 12.42
N LYS A 320 13.65 9.54 13.02
CA LYS A 320 13.08 9.58 14.38
C LYS A 320 11.74 8.86 14.45
N LEU A 321 10.86 9.05 13.47
CA LEU A 321 9.57 8.36 13.40
C LEU A 321 9.76 6.84 13.31
N PHE A 322 10.71 6.36 12.52
CA PHE A 322 10.98 4.93 12.38
C PHE A 322 11.73 4.32 13.57
N SER A 323 12.42 5.12 14.39
CA SER A 323 13.08 4.63 15.61
C SER A 323 12.11 4.17 16.72
N VAL A 324 10.81 4.46 16.57
CA VAL A 324 9.77 4.01 17.51
C VAL A 324 9.22 2.61 17.18
N LEU A 325 9.60 2.06 16.03
CA LEU A 325 9.22 0.73 15.55
C LEU A 325 10.15 -0.34 16.10
#